data_AF-A0A7W9W9E3-F1
#
_entry.id   AF-A0A7W9W9E3-F1
#
_cell.length_a   1.000
_cell.length_b   1.000
_cell.length_c   1.000
_cell.angle_alpha   90.00
_cell.angle_beta   90.00
_cell.angle_gamma   90.00
#
_symmetry.space_group_name_H-M   'P 1'
#
loop_
_entity.id
_entity.type
_entity.pdbx_description
1 polymer ?
#
loop_
_entity_poly.entity_id
_entity_poly.type
_entity_poly.pdbx_seq_one_letter_code
_entity_poly.pdbx_strand_id
1 'polypeptide(L)'
;MLLLLTKTTLLLAVVLLLGRLLRRASAARRAALYTAGLLGLAALPILHLVAPPLISVPLPTEPLQPAPILVQAQPQPVPLVAKQPVPTTTSTPSLRPAPAAEFIALSEPTPLPPPAPFPWEGLGMVFLASGSVLCLLRLVFGLIGLQQLVRQSQPAPAAVRDEVVALAQRLRLARVPQVRIAGESLALASPLTFGWWRGVVLLPESSLADDAALRVALLHELVHLHRRDWLVLLLARASAALWWFHPLVHLLVRQLRAELEAACDDRVLRSGVQAPDYAGYLVSFARTASGGKS
;
A
#
# COMPACT_ATOMS: atom_id res chain seq x y z
N MET A 1 0.76 -14.07 -3.02
CA MET A 1 0.84 -12.64 -3.38
C MET A 1 -0.42 -12.13 -4.09
N LEU A 2 -0.86 -12.75 -5.20
CA LEU A 2 -2.01 -12.31 -6.00
C LEU A 2 -3.33 -12.17 -5.18
N LEU A 3 -3.59 -13.11 -4.29
CA LEU A 3 -4.77 -13.07 -3.40
C LEU A 3 -4.76 -11.83 -2.49
N LEU A 4 -3.61 -11.48 -1.92
CA LEU A 4 -3.46 -10.32 -1.06
C LEU A 4 -3.68 -9.01 -1.84
N LEU A 5 -3.10 -8.90 -3.04
CA LEU A 5 -3.30 -7.77 -3.95
C LEU A 5 -4.78 -7.59 -4.33
N THR A 6 -5.47 -8.70 -4.63
CA THR A 6 -6.90 -8.68 -4.99
C THR A 6 -7.75 -8.22 -3.81
N LYS A 7 -7.51 -8.75 -2.61
CA LYS A 7 -8.20 -8.33 -1.38
C LYS A 7 -7.98 -6.84 -1.07
N THR A 8 -6.74 -6.37 -1.18
CA THR A 8 -6.40 -4.95 -1.00
C THR A 8 -7.11 -4.07 -2.02
N THR A 9 -7.07 -4.45 -3.31
CA THR A 9 -7.71 -3.67 -4.38
C THR A 9 -9.21 -3.58 -4.16
N LEU A 10 -9.88 -4.69 -3.81
CA LEU A 10 -11.30 -4.73 -3.52
C LEU A 10 -11.67 -3.86 -2.32
N LEU A 11 -10.92 -3.96 -1.22
CA LEU A 11 -11.12 -3.12 -0.03
C LEU A 11 -11.05 -1.64 -0.39
N LEU A 12 -9.99 -1.21 -1.09
CA LEU A 12 -9.77 0.18 -1.47
C LEU A 12 -10.86 0.68 -2.42
N ALA A 13 -11.27 -0.14 -3.38
CA ALA A 13 -12.35 0.20 -4.32
C ALA A 13 -13.68 0.41 -3.58
N VAL A 14 -14.04 -0.47 -2.65
CA VAL A 14 -15.26 -0.35 -1.83
C VAL A 14 -15.21 0.90 -0.96
N VAL A 15 -14.09 1.15 -0.26
CA VAL A 15 -13.92 2.33 0.60
C VAL A 15 -14.04 3.63 -0.21
N LEU A 16 -13.40 3.70 -1.37
CA LEU A 16 -13.47 4.88 -2.26
C LEU A 16 -14.88 5.06 -2.84
N LEU A 17 -15.55 3.98 -3.23
CA LEU A 17 -16.92 4.02 -3.72
C LEU A 17 -17.87 4.51 -2.63
N LEU A 18 -17.78 3.96 -1.42
CA LEU A 18 -18.60 4.35 -0.29
C LEU A 18 -18.35 5.82 0.08
N GLY A 19 -17.10 6.29 0.01
CA GLY A 19 -16.76 7.70 0.17
C GLY A 19 -17.46 8.61 -0.85
N ARG A 20 -17.57 8.19 -2.11
CA ARG A 20 -18.33 8.91 -3.15
C ARG A 20 -19.84 8.88 -2.90
N LEU A 21 -20.38 7.74 -2.49
CA LEU A 21 -21.81 7.60 -2.16
C LEU A 21 -22.20 8.45 -0.95
N LEU A 22 -21.30 8.57 0.03
CA LEU A 22 -21.44 9.40 1.21
C LEU A 22 -21.07 10.87 0.97
N ARG A 23 -21.11 11.38 -0.28
CA ARG A 23 -20.84 12.79 -0.61
C ARG A 23 -21.69 13.80 0.18
N ARG A 24 -22.86 13.40 0.67
CA ARG A 24 -23.76 14.22 1.50
C ARG A 24 -23.45 14.14 3.01
N ALA A 25 -22.63 13.18 3.45
CA ALA A 25 -22.19 13.10 4.83
C ALA A 25 -21.17 14.21 5.14
N SER A 26 -20.97 14.53 6.42
CA SER A 26 -19.95 15.49 6.83
C SER A 26 -18.54 15.01 6.46
N ALA A 27 -17.63 15.95 6.21
CA ALA A 27 -16.23 15.66 5.89
C ALA A 27 -15.57 14.78 6.96
N ALA A 28 -15.90 15.01 8.24
CA ALA A 28 -15.39 14.21 9.36
C ALA A 28 -15.77 12.72 9.24
N ARG A 29 -16.99 12.38 8.79
CA ARG A 29 -17.40 10.99 8.60
C ARG A 29 -16.68 10.34 7.42
N ARG A 30 -16.49 11.08 6.33
CA ARG A 30 -15.74 10.60 5.16
C ARG A 30 -14.26 10.38 5.51
N ALA A 31 -13.64 11.29 6.26
CA ALA A 31 -12.29 11.14 6.80
C ALA A 31 -12.17 9.90 7.71
N ALA A 32 -13.16 9.66 8.58
CA ALA A 32 -13.19 8.46 9.42
C ALA A 32 -13.28 7.18 8.58
N LEU A 33 -14.12 7.15 7.53
CA LEU A 33 -14.21 6.03 6.60
C LEU A 33 -12.87 5.75 5.91
N TYR A 34 -12.21 6.78 5.37
CA TYR A 34 -10.91 6.61 4.72
C TYR A 34 -9.81 6.19 5.69
N THR A 35 -9.85 6.69 6.94
CA THR A 35 -8.95 6.26 8.01
C THR A 35 -9.16 4.80 8.36
N ALA A 36 -10.41 4.35 8.48
CA ALA A 36 -10.74 2.94 8.68
C ALA A 36 -10.26 2.06 7.52
N GLY A 37 -10.36 2.54 6.28
CA GLY A 37 -9.77 1.87 5.12
C GLY A 37 -8.25 1.69 5.21
N LEU A 38 -7.52 2.71 5.69
CA LEU A 38 -6.07 2.60 5.95
C LEU A 38 -5.74 1.63 7.08
N LEU A 39 -6.51 1.64 8.17
CA LEU A 39 -6.33 0.68 9.26
C LEU A 39 -6.60 -0.76 8.77
N GLY A 40 -7.64 -0.95 7.94
CA GLY A 40 -7.90 -2.22 7.28
C GLY A 40 -6.74 -2.67 6.39
N LEU A 41 -6.14 -1.75 5.63
CA LEU A 41 -4.96 -2.01 4.81
C LEU A 41 -3.76 -2.49 5.65
N ALA A 42 -3.52 -1.86 6.81
CA ALA A 42 -2.46 -2.26 7.73
C ALA A 42 -2.75 -3.61 8.41
N ALA A 43 -4.02 -3.92 8.68
CA ALA A 43 -4.44 -5.16 9.34
C ALA A 43 -4.48 -6.37 8.40
N LEU A 44 -4.71 -6.18 7.10
CA LEU A 44 -4.83 -7.27 6.11
C LEU A 44 -3.68 -8.29 6.09
N PRO A 45 -2.39 -7.91 6.06
CA PRO A 45 -1.29 -8.88 6.07
C PRO A 45 -1.21 -9.63 7.40
N ILE A 46 -1.51 -8.96 8.53
CA ILE A 46 -1.55 -9.58 9.86
C ILE A 46 -2.68 -10.61 9.93
N LEU A 47 -3.87 -10.25 9.44
CA LEU A 47 -5.01 -11.15 9.40
C LEU A 47 -4.75 -12.36 8.50
N HIS A 48 -4.03 -12.21 7.39
CA HIS A 48 -3.66 -13.34 6.53
C HIS A 48 -2.65 -14.29 7.18
N LEU A 49 -1.81 -13.78 8.10
CA LEU A 49 -0.84 -14.59 8.84
C LEU A 49 -1.51 -15.37 9.99
N VAL A 50 -2.55 -14.79 10.61
CA VAL A 50 -3.22 -15.34 11.79
C VAL A 50 -4.47 -16.16 11.45
N ALA A 51 -5.17 -15.85 10.36
CA ALA A 51 -6.37 -16.57 9.97
C ALA A 51 -6.03 -17.73 9.00
N PRO A 52 -6.39 -18.99 9.33
CA PRO A 52 -6.33 -20.06 8.35
C PRO A 52 -7.22 -19.72 7.14
N PRO A 53 -6.89 -20.17 5.92
CA PRO A 53 -7.73 -19.92 4.76
C PRO A 53 -9.11 -20.55 4.99
N LEU A 54 -10.11 -19.72 5.28
CA LEU A 54 -11.51 -20.16 5.50
C LEU A 54 -12.16 -20.78 4.26
N ILE A 55 -11.49 -20.72 3.09
CA ILE A 55 -11.93 -21.34 1.85
C ILE A 55 -10.69 -21.95 1.19
N SER A 56 -10.45 -23.23 1.41
CA SER A 56 -9.73 -24.05 0.46
C SER A 56 -10.67 -24.27 -0.72
N VAL A 57 -10.41 -23.62 -1.85
CA VAL A 57 -11.01 -24.04 -3.12
C VAL A 57 -10.22 -25.27 -3.55
N PRO A 58 -10.77 -26.49 -3.50
CA PRO A 58 -10.11 -27.63 -4.11
C PRO A 58 -10.07 -27.34 -5.61
N LEU A 59 -8.90 -26.98 -6.12
CA LEU A 59 -8.63 -27.02 -7.55
C LEU A 59 -8.58 -28.50 -7.92
N PRO A 60 -9.40 -28.99 -8.86
CA PRO A 60 -9.24 -30.33 -9.40
C PRO A 60 -7.93 -30.38 -10.18
N THR A 61 -6.84 -30.72 -9.49
CA THR A 61 -5.62 -31.22 -10.13
C THR A 61 -5.81 -32.70 -10.40
N GLU A 62 -6.77 -33.05 -11.24
CA GLU A 62 -6.71 -34.33 -11.95
C GLU A 62 -5.57 -34.16 -12.97
N PRO A 63 -4.43 -34.84 -12.82
CA PRO A 63 -3.47 -34.90 -13.92
C PRO A 63 -4.22 -35.51 -15.10
N LEU A 64 -4.20 -34.84 -16.26
CA LEU A 64 -4.57 -35.48 -17.52
C LEU A 64 -3.70 -36.73 -17.64
N GLN A 65 -4.27 -37.90 -17.34
CA GLN A 65 -3.65 -39.16 -17.72
C GLN A 65 -3.48 -39.07 -19.23
N PRO A 66 -2.25 -39.19 -19.78
CA PRO A 66 -2.10 -39.27 -21.21
C PRO A 66 -2.96 -40.45 -21.66
N ALA A 67 -3.92 -40.18 -22.55
CA ALA A 67 -4.72 -41.22 -23.16
C ALA A 67 -3.76 -42.32 -23.63
N PRO A 68 -4.02 -43.61 -23.35
CA PRO A 68 -3.18 -44.67 -23.87
C PRO A 68 -3.14 -44.47 -25.38
N ILE A 69 -1.94 -44.22 -25.90
CA ILE A 69 -1.72 -44.27 -27.34
C ILE A 69 -2.15 -45.68 -27.71
N LEU A 70 -3.30 -45.80 -28.35
CA LEU A 70 -3.66 -47.00 -29.10
C LEU A 70 -2.61 -47.08 -30.20
N VAL A 71 -1.46 -47.69 -29.89
CA VAL A 71 -0.56 -48.22 -30.89
C VAL A 71 -1.45 -49.16 -31.69
N GLN A 72 -1.86 -48.72 -32.88
CA GLN A 72 -2.52 -49.58 -33.83
C GLN A 72 -1.63 -50.80 -33.95
N ALA A 73 -2.13 -51.95 -33.48
CA ALA A 73 -1.48 -53.22 -33.68
C ALA A 73 -1.18 -53.32 -35.17
N GLN A 74 0.12 -53.35 -35.50
CA GLN A 74 0.54 -53.65 -36.86
C GLN A 74 -0.19 -54.93 -37.30
N PRO A 75 -0.77 -54.97 -38.51
CA PRO A 75 -1.46 -56.16 -38.98
C PRO A 75 -0.48 -57.33 -38.96
N GLN A 76 -0.78 -58.33 -38.14
CA GLN A 76 -0.01 -59.57 -38.15
C GLN A 76 -0.04 -60.16 -39.57
N PRO A 77 1.10 -60.62 -40.12
CA PRO A 77 1.09 -61.31 -41.40
C PRO A 77 0.25 -62.58 -41.28
N VAL A 78 -0.84 -62.61 -42.03
CA VAL A 78 -1.71 -63.79 -42.20
C VAL A 78 -0.83 -64.97 -42.65
N PRO A 79 -0.90 -66.15 -42.03
CA PRO A 79 -0.17 -67.31 -42.52
C PRO A 79 -0.76 -67.70 -43.87
N LEU A 80 0.06 -67.62 -44.91
CA LEU A 80 -0.28 -68.15 -46.23
C LEU A 80 -0.44 -69.67 -46.11
N VAL A 81 -1.68 -70.14 -46.19
CA VAL A 81 -2.01 -71.58 -46.26
C VAL A 81 -1.41 -72.13 -47.55
N ALA A 82 -0.21 -72.70 -47.45
CA ALA A 82 0.41 -73.47 -48.51
C ALA A 82 -0.18 -74.89 -48.50
N LYS A 83 -0.83 -75.26 -49.61
CA LYS A 83 -1.28 -76.63 -49.90
C LYS A 83 -0.09 -77.60 -49.85
N GLN A 84 -0.25 -78.70 -49.10
CA GLN A 84 0.58 -79.91 -49.21
C GLN A 84 0.43 -80.52 -50.62
N PRO A 85 1.42 -81.27 -51.14
CA PRO A 85 1.40 -82.71 -50.87
C PRO A 85 2.77 -83.44 -50.80
N VAL A 86 2.68 -84.67 -50.28
CA VAL A 86 3.55 -85.86 -50.46
C VAL A 86 4.70 -86.08 -49.45
N PRO A 87 4.78 -87.28 -48.82
CA PRO A 87 5.76 -87.59 -47.78
C PRO A 87 7.06 -88.14 -48.39
N THR A 88 8.19 -87.57 -47.98
CA THR A 88 9.49 -88.25 -48.11
C THR A 88 10.17 -88.22 -46.76
N THR A 89 10.21 -89.39 -46.13
CA THR A 89 10.99 -89.69 -44.94
C THR A 89 12.48 -89.52 -45.23
N THR A 90 13.12 -88.53 -44.62
CA THR A 90 14.57 -88.55 -44.41
C THR A 90 14.88 -87.87 -43.08
N SER A 91 15.55 -88.63 -42.24
CA SER A 91 15.95 -88.35 -40.86
C SER A 91 17.16 -87.43 -40.76
N THR A 92 17.03 -86.36 -39.97
CA THR A 92 18.04 -85.80 -39.00
C THR A 92 19.28 -85.11 -39.63
N PRO A 93 19.73 -83.91 -39.18
CA PRO A 93 19.96 -83.60 -37.77
C PRO A 93 19.35 -82.32 -37.21
N SER A 94 19.03 -82.44 -35.92
CA SER A 94 18.67 -81.38 -34.98
C SER A 94 19.78 -80.31 -34.95
N LEU A 95 19.54 -79.19 -35.63
CA LEU A 95 20.29 -77.96 -35.44
C LEU A 95 19.81 -77.33 -34.13
N ARG A 96 20.72 -77.24 -33.15
CA ARG A 96 20.54 -76.44 -31.94
C ARG A 96 19.96 -75.07 -32.31
N PRO A 97 18.96 -74.54 -31.60
CA PRO A 97 18.61 -73.13 -31.76
C PRO A 97 19.84 -72.32 -31.35
N ALA A 98 20.30 -71.44 -32.24
CA ALA A 98 21.28 -70.42 -31.91
C ALA A 98 20.78 -69.66 -30.65
N PRO A 99 21.67 -69.25 -29.72
CA PRO A 99 21.24 -68.40 -28.62
C PRO A 99 20.56 -67.18 -29.25
N ALA A 100 19.31 -66.90 -28.82
CA ALA A 100 18.58 -65.74 -29.26
C ALA A 100 19.52 -64.54 -29.13
N ALA A 101 19.78 -63.85 -30.24
CA ALA A 101 20.51 -62.59 -30.19
C ALA A 101 19.79 -61.73 -29.16
N GLU A 102 20.46 -61.50 -28.03
CA GLU A 102 19.96 -60.68 -26.96
C GLU A 102 19.84 -59.28 -27.56
N PHE A 103 18.62 -58.90 -27.95
CA PHE A 103 18.34 -57.54 -28.37
C PHE A 103 18.63 -56.69 -27.14
N ILE A 104 19.82 -56.10 -27.09
CA ILE A 104 20.14 -55.02 -26.18
C ILE A 104 19.13 -53.93 -26.54
N ALA A 105 18.05 -53.85 -25.78
CA ALA A 105 17.14 -52.72 -25.84
C ALA A 105 18.00 -51.49 -25.55
N LEU A 106 18.29 -50.71 -26.59
CA LEU A 106 18.91 -49.41 -26.43
C LEU A 106 17.98 -48.63 -25.50
N SER A 107 18.38 -48.46 -24.24
CA SER A 107 17.67 -47.64 -23.29
C SER A 107 17.37 -46.31 -23.97
N GLU A 108 16.09 -45.96 -24.06
CA GLU A 108 15.70 -44.65 -24.58
C GLU A 108 16.51 -43.58 -23.84
N PRO A 109 17.11 -42.62 -24.56
CA PRO A 109 17.93 -41.59 -23.92
C PRO A 109 17.09 -40.91 -22.85
N THR A 110 17.53 -41.01 -21.60
CA THR A 110 16.85 -40.40 -20.45
C THR A 110 16.56 -38.94 -20.81
N PRO A 111 15.29 -38.51 -20.85
CA PRO A 111 14.96 -37.15 -21.21
C PRO A 111 15.69 -36.21 -20.23
N LEU A 112 16.48 -35.29 -20.78
CA LEU A 112 17.18 -34.29 -19.98
C LEU A 112 16.15 -33.54 -19.12
N PRO A 113 16.43 -33.29 -17.83
CA PRO A 113 15.52 -32.51 -17.02
C PRO A 113 15.31 -31.13 -17.67
N PRO A 114 14.06 -30.63 -17.72
CA PRO A 114 13.81 -29.31 -18.27
C PRO A 114 14.62 -28.26 -17.50
N PRO A 115 15.09 -27.18 -18.17
CA PRO A 115 15.80 -26.12 -17.49
C PRO A 115 14.93 -25.54 -16.38
N ALA A 116 15.52 -25.32 -15.20
CA ALA A 116 14.81 -24.70 -14.10
C ALA A 116 14.25 -23.34 -14.56
N PRO A 117 12.97 -23.01 -14.27
CA PRO A 117 12.45 -21.70 -14.59
C PRO A 117 13.28 -20.67 -13.84
N PHE A 118 13.79 -19.64 -14.51
CA PHE A 118 14.51 -18.58 -13.80
C PHE A 118 13.44 -17.89 -12.85
N PRO A 119 13.81 -17.29 -11.71
CA PRO A 119 12.86 -17.01 -10.61
C PRO A 119 12.30 -15.57 -10.56
N TRP A 120 11.28 -15.24 -11.36
CA TRP A 120 10.73 -13.86 -11.46
C TRP A 120 10.12 -13.40 -10.16
N GLU A 121 9.54 -14.34 -9.42
CA GLU A 121 8.83 -14.07 -8.18
C GLU A 121 9.76 -13.51 -7.11
N GLY A 122 10.93 -14.13 -6.94
CA GLY A 122 11.93 -13.68 -5.97
C GLY A 122 12.47 -12.29 -6.32
N LEU A 123 12.81 -12.07 -7.59
CA LEU A 123 13.30 -10.76 -8.06
C LEU A 123 12.24 -9.66 -7.90
N GLY A 124 10.98 -9.97 -8.23
CA GLY A 124 9.85 -9.06 -8.05
C GLY A 124 9.61 -8.70 -6.59
N MET A 125 9.71 -9.66 -5.66
CA MET A 125 9.59 -9.39 -4.22
C MET A 125 10.72 -8.50 -3.70
N VAL A 126 11.97 -8.74 -4.13
CA VAL A 126 13.11 -7.90 -3.77
C VAL A 126 12.91 -6.47 -4.29
N PHE A 127 12.41 -6.30 -5.51
CA PHE A 127 12.09 -4.99 -6.08
C PHE A 127 10.98 -4.25 -5.30
N LEU A 128 9.89 -4.94 -4.96
CA LEU A 128 8.80 -4.35 -4.18
C LEU A 128 9.26 -3.97 -2.76
N ALA A 129 10.07 -4.83 -2.14
CA ALA A 129 10.64 -4.59 -0.82
C ALA A 129 11.61 -3.41 -0.83
N SER A 130 12.52 -3.33 -1.81
CA SER A 130 13.48 -2.23 -1.91
C SER A 130 12.80 -0.88 -2.12
N GLY A 131 11.76 -0.82 -2.96
CA GLY A 131 10.94 0.39 -3.12
C GLY A 131 10.24 0.81 -1.82
N SER A 132 9.71 -0.16 -1.05
CA SER A 132 9.09 0.11 0.25
C SER A 132 10.09 0.63 1.27
N VAL A 133 11.28 0.01 1.35
CA VAL A 133 12.39 0.46 2.20
C VAL A 133 12.81 1.88 1.85
N LEU A 134 13.00 2.20 0.57
CA LEU A 134 13.38 3.54 0.13
C LEU A 134 12.32 4.58 0.51
N CYS A 135 11.04 4.28 0.29
CA CYS A 135 9.95 5.18 0.65
C CYS A 135 9.83 5.39 2.17
N LEU A 136 10.05 4.34 2.97
CA LEU A 136 10.06 4.42 4.43
C LEU A 136 11.27 5.20 4.94
N LEU A 137 12.46 4.99 4.38
CA LEU A 137 13.65 5.78 4.70
C LEU A 137 13.41 7.26 4.41
N ARG A 138 12.84 7.58 3.25
CA ARG A 138 12.44 8.96 2.92
C ARG A 138 11.46 9.55 3.95
N LEU A 139 10.50 8.76 4.43
CA LEU A 139 9.59 9.17 5.51
C LEU A 139 10.35 9.43 6.81
N VAL A 140 11.25 8.54 7.21
CA VAL A 140 12.08 8.69 8.42
C VAL A 140 12.95 9.94 8.33
N PHE A 141 13.63 10.17 7.20
CA PHE A 141 14.41 11.39 6.99
C PHE A 141 13.54 12.65 7.04
N GLY A 142 12.31 12.60 6.52
CA GLY A 142 11.35 13.70 6.66
C GLY A 142 10.97 13.97 8.12
N LEU A 143 10.80 12.93 8.94
CA LEU A 143 10.55 13.06 10.37
C LEU A 143 11.76 13.60 11.13
N ILE A 144 12.97 13.18 10.75
CA ILE A 144 14.23 13.71 11.32
C ILE A 144 14.38 15.19 10.96
N GLY A 145 14.15 15.57 9.70
CA GLY A 145 14.17 16.96 9.25
C GLY A 145 13.15 17.83 10.00
N LEU A 146 11.96 17.30 10.27
CA LEU A 146 10.95 17.97 11.10
C LEU A 146 11.44 18.22 12.53
N GLN A 147 12.10 17.23 13.15
CA GLN A 147 12.71 17.41 14.47
C GLN A 147 13.86 18.43 14.44
N GLN A 148 14.63 18.47 13.34
CA GLN A 148 15.68 19.45 13.16
C GLN A 148 15.14 20.87 13.05
N LEU A 149 14.04 21.08 12.30
CA LEU A 149 13.32 22.37 12.25
C LEU A 149 12.88 22.83 13.64
N VAL A 150 12.34 21.92 14.46
CA VAL A 150 11.97 22.22 15.85
C VAL A 150 13.17 22.65 16.68
N ARG A 151 14.29 21.94 16.56
CA ARG A 151 15.51 22.25 17.31
C ARG A 151 16.11 23.60 16.92
N GLN A 152 15.97 23.99 15.65
CA GLN A 152 16.49 25.26 15.12
C GLN A 152 15.52 26.43 15.33
N SER A 153 14.24 26.16 15.54
CA SER A 153 13.23 27.18 15.84
C SER A 153 13.37 27.74 17.26
N GLN A 154 12.82 28.94 17.49
CA GLN A 154 12.84 29.60 18.79
C GLN A 154 11.47 29.48 19.50
N PRO A 155 11.40 29.55 20.84
CA PRO A 155 10.12 29.67 21.54
C PRO A 155 9.35 30.91 21.08
N ALA A 156 8.03 30.78 20.90
CA ALA A 156 7.20 31.93 20.51
C ALA A 156 7.13 33.01 21.60
N PRO A 157 6.90 34.30 21.24
CA PRO A 157 6.71 35.39 22.19
C PRO A 157 5.62 35.10 23.23
N ALA A 158 5.71 35.71 24.41
CA ALA A 158 4.77 35.46 25.51
C ALA A 158 3.31 35.66 25.10
N ALA A 159 3.00 36.77 24.42
CA ALA A 159 1.65 37.07 23.92
C ALA A 159 1.07 35.94 23.05
N VAL A 160 1.87 35.38 22.14
CA VAL A 160 1.45 34.27 21.27
C VAL A 160 1.22 33.00 22.08
N ARG A 161 2.06 32.72 23.08
CA ARG A 161 1.88 31.56 23.97
C ARG A 161 0.61 31.69 24.80
N ASP A 162 0.32 32.88 25.31
CA ASP A 162 -0.89 33.14 26.10
C ASP A 162 -2.15 33.01 25.24
N GLU A 163 -2.11 33.48 24.00
CA GLU A 163 -3.19 33.28 23.03
C GLU A 163 -3.41 31.78 22.75
N VAL A 164 -2.34 31.00 22.58
CA VAL A 164 -2.43 29.54 22.39
C VAL A 164 -3.02 28.87 23.62
N VAL A 165 -2.66 29.29 24.83
CA VAL A 165 -3.26 28.76 26.06
C VAL A 165 -4.76 29.04 26.07
N ALA A 166 -5.17 30.28 25.76
CA ALA A 166 -6.58 30.67 25.72
C ALA A 166 -7.37 29.86 24.67
N LEU A 167 -6.85 29.74 23.45
CA LEU A 167 -7.47 28.93 22.39
C LEU A 167 -7.49 27.44 22.74
N ALA A 168 -6.42 26.92 23.35
CA ALA A 168 -6.33 25.52 23.74
C ALA A 168 -7.38 25.15 24.80
N GLN A 169 -7.61 26.05 25.76
CA GLN A 169 -8.67 25.92 26.77
C GLN A 169 -10.07 25.98 26.12
N ARG A 170 -10.31 26.95 25.22
CA ARG A 170 -11.59 27.06 24.48
C ARG A 170 -11.91 25.79 23.68
N LEU A 171 -10.91 25.21 23.01
CA LEU A 171 -11.03 23.97 22.27
C LEU A 171 -10.99 22.70 23.15
N ARG A 172 -10.82 22.86 24.47
CA ARG A 172 -10.71 21.76 25.45
C ARG A 172 -9.65 20.73 25.05
N LEU A 173 -8.49 21.20 24.60
CA LEU A 173 -7.35 20.32 24.34
C LEU A 173 -6.89 19.66 25.65
N ALA A 174 -6.53 18.39 25.59
CA ALA A 174 -6.02 17.65 26.74
C ALA A 174 -4.74 18.28 27.32
N ARG A 175 -3.95 18.94 26.47
CA ARG A 175 -2.73 19.66 26.84
C ARG A 175 -2.49 20.85 25.93
N VAL A 176 -1.91 21.89 26.50
CA VAL A 176 -1.43 23.05 25.74
C VAL A 176 -0.24 22.62 24.88
N PRO A 177 -0.27 22.85 23.56
CA PRO A 177 0.86 22.54 22.69
C PRO A 177 1.98 23.56 22.85
N GLN A 178 3.19 23.14 22.47
CA GLN A 178 4.32 24.05 22.37
C GLN A 178 4.21 24.86 21.09
N VAL A 179 4.47 26.16 21.16
CA VAL A 179 4.49 27.03 19.98
C VAL A 179 5.89 27.58 19.77
N ARG A 180 6.35 27.44 18.54
CA ARG A 180 7.71 27.81 18.14
C ARG A 180 7.67 28.62 16.85
N ILE A 181 8.64 29.52 16.71
CA ILE A 181 8.81 30.36 15.53
C ILE A 181 10.01 29.85 14.74
N ALA A 182 9.76 29.47 13.50
CA ALA A 182 10.80 29.24 12.52
C ALA A 182 11.23 30.61 11.96
N GLY A 183 12.48 31.00 12.21
CA GLY A 183 13.05 32.21 11.62
C GLY A 183 13.14 32.10 10.10
N GLU A 184 13.34 33.24 9.44
CA GLU A 184 13.35 33.35 7.97
C GLU A 184 14.29 32.35 7.26
N SER A 185 15.44 32.04 7.88
CA SER A 185 16.44 31.11 7.34
C SER A 185 15.96 29.65 7.23
N LEU A 186 14.88 29.28 7.92
CA LEU A 186 14.31 27.94 7.88
C LEU A 186 13.31 27.74 6.73
N ALA A 187 13.06 28.79 5.93
CA ALA A 187 12.22 28.77 4.72
C ALA A 187 10.84 28.10 4.92
N LEU A 188 10.24 28.27 6.10
CA LEU A 188 8.93 27.73 6.39
C LEU A 188 7.86 28.61 5.73
N ALA A 189 7.16 28.11 4.71
CA ALA A 189 6.15 28.89 3.98
C ALA A 189 4.79 28.96 4.69
N SER A 190 4.50 28.00 5.58
CA SER A 190 3.19 27.77 6.18
C SER A 190 3.33 27.34 7.63
N PRO A 191 2.39 27.72 8.52
CA PRO A 191 2.19 27.04 9.78
C PRO A 191 2.17 25.53 9.60
N LEU A 192 2.70 24.82 10.61
CA LEU A 192 2.78 23.38 10.61
C LEU A 192 2.53 22.84 12.01
N THR A 193 1.61 21.88 12.11
CA THR A 193 1.38 21.11 13.35
C THR A 193 1.71 19.65 13.25
N PHE A 194 2.25 19.12 14.34
CA PHE A 194 2.57 17.70 14.47
C PHE A 194 2.72 17.29 15.94
N GLY A 195 2.81 15.98 16.16
CA GLY A 195 2.92 15.38 17.49
C GLY A 195 1.57 14.88 18.02
N TRP A 196 1.64 13.97 19.00
CA TRP A 196 0.47 13.26 19.53
C TRP A 196 0.28 13.44 21.05
N TRP A 197 1.38 13.53 21.81
CA TRP A 197 1.36 13.64 23.27
C TRP A 197 1.56 15.07 23.78
N ARG A 198 2.48 15.81 23.16
CA ARG A 198 2.68 17.25 23.31
C ARG A 198 2.78 17.80 21.88
N GLY A 199 1.67 18.30 21.37
CA GLY A 199 1.62 18.90 20.03
C GLY A 199 2.60 20.06 19.92
N VAL A 200 3.17 20.24 18.74
CA VAL A 200 4.00 21.39 18.40
C VAL A 200 3.31 22.14 17.28
N VAL A 201 3.14 23.45 17.45
CA VAL A 201 2.72 24.39 16.41
C VAL A 201 3.97 25.17 16.02
N LEU A 202 4.44 24.98 14.79
CA LEU A 202 5.56 25.72 14.23
C LEU A 202 5.00 26.80 13.30
N LEU A 203 5.31 28.06 13.60
CA LEU A 203 4.85 29.21 12.82
C LEU A 203 6.04 29.84 12.10
N PRO A 204 5.87 30.30 10.86
CA PRO A 204 6.87 31.17 10.25
C PRO A 204 6.83 32.55 10.91
N GLU A 205 7.97 33.23 10.93
CA GLU A 205 8.11 34.59 11.49
C GLU A 205 7.13 35.58 10.84
N SER A 206 6.84 35.41 9.55
CA SER A 206 5.84 36.20 8.82
C SER A 206 4.41 36.10 9.38
N SER A 207 4.08 35.04 10.12
CA SER A 207 2.77 34.90 10.78
C SER A 207 2.57 35.89 11.93
N LEU A 208 3.64 36.52 12.43
CA LEU A 208 3.57 37.51 13.51
C LEU A 208 3.20 38.92 13.03
N ALA A 209 3.08 39.13 11.72
CA ALA A 209 2.82 40.45 11.14
C ALA A 209 1.39 40.95 11.35
N ASP A 210 0.42 40.05 11.54
CA ASP A 210 -1.00 40.36 11.68
C ASP A 210 -1.62 39.47 12.76
N ASP A 211 -1.98 40.08 13.89
CA ASP A 211 -2.55 39.38 15.06
C ASP A 211 -3.88 38.69 14.75
N ALA A 212 -4.71 39.27 13.88
CA ALA A 212 -6.00 38.68 13.52
C ALA A 212 -5.78 37.43 12.65
N ALA A 213 -4.91 37.53 11.64
CA ALA A 213 -4.53 36.39 10.80
C ALA A 213 -3.83 35.30 11.61
N LEU A 214 -2.94 35.67 12.54
CA LEU A 214 -2.26 34.76 13.46
C LEU A 214 -3.26 33.98 14.31
N ARG A 215 -4.26 34.67 14.88
CA ARG A 215 -5.29 34.04 15.70
C ARG A 215 -6.09 32.99 14.91
N VAL A 216 -6.43 33.29 13.66
CA VAL A 216 -7.12 32.36 12.76
C VAL A 216 -6.23 31.16 12.42
N ALA A 217 -4.96 31.40 12.09
CA ALA A 217 -3.96 30.35 11.83
C ALA A 217 -3.80 29.41 13.02
N LEU A 218 -3.58 29.97 14.21
CA LEU A 218 -3.45 29.22 15.46
C LEU A 218 -4.68 28.36 15.73
N LEU A 219 -5.88 28.93 15.57
CA LEU A 219 -7.11 28.18 15.76
C LEU A 219 -7.21 26.99 14.80
N HIS A 220 -6.91 27.19 13.52
CA HIS A 220 -6.90 26.12 12.51
C HIS A 220 -5.91 25.00 12.88
N GLU A 221 -4.67 25.37 13.20
CA GLU A 221 -3.63 24.45 13.62
C GLU A 221 -3.97 23.70 14.93
N LEU A 222 -4.58 24.38 15.90
CA LEU A 222 -5.03 23.76 17.14
C LEU A 222 -6.20 22.79 16.93
N VAL A 223 -7.06 23.02 15.94
CA VAL A 223 -8.11 22.08 15.56
C VAL A 223 -7.51 20.78 15.01
N HIS A 224 -6.45 20.85 14.18
CA HIS A 224 -5.72 19.65 13.73
C HIS A 224 -5.14 18.85 14.89
N LEU A 225 -4.52 19.54 15.86
CA LEU A 225 -3.99 18.90 17.06
C LEU A 225 -5.09 18.25 17.91
N HIS A 226 -6.22 18.93 18.10
CA HIS A 226 -7.34 18.38 18.83
C HIS A 226 -7.88 17.11 18.16
N ARG A 227 -7.97 17.11 16.83
CA ARG A 227 -8.46 15.97 16.04
C ARG A 227 -7.41 14.88 15.82
N ARG A 228 -6.16 15.13 16.20
CA ARG A 228 -5.01 14.22 16.01
C ARG A 228 -4.77 13.88 14.55
N ASP A 229 -5.03 14.84 13.65
CA ASP A 229 -4.92 14.62 12.20
C ASP A 229 -3.50 14.22 11.78
N TRP A 230 -2.48 14.67 12.53
CA TRP A 230 -1.08 14.24 12.36
C TRP A 230 -0.91 12.71 12.38
N LEU A 231 -1.55 11.99 13.30
CA LEU A 231 -1.44 10.53 13.40
C LEU A 231 -2.04 9.84 12.17
N VAL A 232 -3.19 10.34 11.73
CA VAL A 232 -3.90 9.84 10.55
C VAL A 232 -3.05 10.08 9.30
N LEU A 233 -2.44 11.27 9.16
CA LEU A 233 -1.54 11.60 8.07
C LEU A 233 -0.24 10.79 8.09
N LEU A 234 0.29 10.48 9.27
CA LEU A 234 1.46 9.61 9.42
C LEU A 234 1.14 8.18 8.99
N LEU A 235 0.02 7.63 9.43
CA LEU A 235 -0.47 6.32 8.98
C LEU A 235 -0.68 6.29 7.46
N ALA A 236 -1.26 7.34 6.90
CA ALA A 236 -1.47 7.49 5.45
C ALA A 236 -0.14 7.51 4.68
N ARG A 237 0.87 8.24 5.16
CA ARG A 237 2.21 8.27 4.56
C ARG A 237 2.93 6.92 4.66
N ALA A 238 2.86 6.26 5.81
CA ALA A 238 3.43 4.93 5.99
C ALA A 238 2.75 3.90 5.06
N SER A 239 1.41 3.96 4.96
CA SER A 239 0.65 3.10 4.05
C SER A 239 1.02 3.34 2.58
N ALA A 240 1.15 4.60 2.16
CA ALA A 240 1.59 4.94 0.81
C ALA A 240 3.05 4.53 0.54
N ALA A 241 3.92 4.48 1.56
CA ALA A 241 5.29 3.99 1.41
C ALA A 241 5.33 2.45 1.24
N LEU A 242 4.54 1.72 2.02
CA LEU A 242 4.42 0.26 1.91
C LEU A 242 3.77 -0.18 0.60
N TRP A 243 2.79 0.59 0.13
CA TRP A 243 2.03 0.32 -1.10
C TRP A 243 2.38 1.35 -2.19
N TRP A 244 3.66 1.69 -2.31
CA TRP A 244 4.14 2.76 -3.20
C TRP A 244 3.74 2.56 -4.67
N PHE A 245 3.59 1.31 -5.10
CA PHE A 245 3.18 0.93 -6.45
C PHE A 245 1.65 0.92 -6.66
N HIS A 246 0.84 1.02 -5.59
CA HIS A 246 -0.61 0.80 -5.67
C HIS A 246 -1.38 2.14 -5.86
N PRO A 247 -1.95 2.41 -7.05
CA PRO A 247 -2.54 3.73 -7.36
C PRO A 247 -3.75 4.07 -6.47
N LEU A 248 -4.59 3.08 -6.11
CA LEU A 248 -5.75 3.34 -5.23
C LEU A 248 -5.35 3.76 -3.81
N VAL A 249 -4.17 3.37 -3.31
CA VAL A 249 -3.68 3.83 -2.00
C VAL A 249 -3.37 5.32 -2.08
N HIS A 250 -2.67 5.75 -3.13
CA HIS A 250 -2.38 7.18 -3.35
C HIS A 250 -3.66 8.00 -3.53
N LEU A 251 -4.66 7.47 -4.23
CA LEU A 251 -5.97 8.11 -4.36
C LEU A 251 -6.68 8.22 -3.00
N LEU A 252 -6.70 7.16 -2.20
CA LEU A 252 -7.28 7.16 -0.86
C LEU A 252 -6.59 8.20 0.03
N VAL A 253 -5.26 8.26 0.03
CA VAL A 253 -4.49 9.23 0.81
C VAL A 253 -4.79 10.67 0.38
N ARG A 254 -4.93 10.92 -0.93
CA ARG A 254 -5.33 12.24 -1.45
C ARG A 254 -6.73 12.64 -0.97
N GLN A 255 -7.70 11.74 -1.08
CA GLN A 255 -9.06 12.00 -0.61
C GLN A 255 -9.10 12.21 0.91
N LEU A 256 -8.39 11.38 1.68
CA LEU A 256 -8.30 11.54 3.12
C LEU A 256 -7.75 12.92 3.51
N ARG A 257 -6.70 13.41 2.85
CA ARG A 257 -6.17 14.76 3.11
C ARG A 257 -7.22 15.84 2.87
N ALA A 258 -7.91 15.78 1.75
CA ALA A 258 -8.96 16.75 1.42
C ALA A 258 -10.11 16.73 2.45
N GLU A 259 -10.50 15.54 2.93
CA GLU A 259 -11.55 15.42 3.94
C GLU A 259 -11.09 15.86 5.34
N LEU A 260 -9.81 15.66 5.68
CA LEU A 260 -9.25 16.14 6.94
C LEU A 260 -9.25 17.67 6.98
N GLU A 261 -8.87 18.31 5.87
CA GLU A 261 -8.90 19.76 5.69
C GLU A 261 -10.32 20.30 5.79
N ALA A 262 -11.25 19.79 4.97
CA ALA A 262 -12.64 20.24 5.00
C ALA A 262 -13.31 20.06 6.37
N ALA A 263 -12.96 18.98 7.09
CA ALA A 263 -13.43 18.78 8.46
C ALA A 263 -12.78 19.72 9.49
N CYS A 264 -11.59 20.25 9.20
CA CYS A 264 -10.90 21.26 10.00
C CYS A 264 -11.64 22.58 9.84
N ASP A 265 -11.84 23.01 8.60
CA ASP A 265 -12.52 24.25 8.21
C ASP A 265 -13.93 24.30 8.79
N ASP A 266 -14.71 23.22 8.64
CA ASP A 266 -16.04 23.05 9.24
C ASP A 266 -16.04 23.34 10.75
N ARG A 267 -14.98 22.91 11.44
CA ARG A 267 -14.87 23.03 12.89
C ARG A 267 -14.34 24.39 13.32
N VAL A 268 -13.45 25.00 12.54
CA VAL A 268 -13.01 26.39 12.73
C VAL A 268 -14.21 27.33 12.61
N LEU A 269 -15.02 27.20 11.57
CA LEU A 269 -16.24 28.01 11.38
C LEU A 269 -17.24 27.85 12.54
N ARG A 270 -17.39 26.63 13.07
CA ARG A 270 -18.26 26.37 14.24
C ARG A 270 -17.73 26.93 15.55
N SER A 271 -16.45 27.28 15.62
CA SER A 271 -15.85 27.85 16.84
C SER A 271 -16.04 29.37 16.97
N GLY A 272 -16.80 29.98 16.04
CA GLY A 272 -17.24 31.38 16.13
C GLY A 272 -16.41 32.37 15.33
N VAL A 273 -15.46 31.92 14.52
CA VAL A 273 -14.76 32.80 13.55
C VAL A 273 -15.71 33.13 12.40
N GLN A 274 -15.80 34.41 12.06
CA GLN A 274 -16.64 34.83 10.95
C GLN A 274 -16.04 34.34 9.61
N ALA A 275 -16.92 33.86 8.72
CA ALA A 275 -16.51 33.35 7.41
C ALA A 275 -15.66 34.33 6.57
N PRO A 276 -15.88 35.67 6.59
CA PRO A 276 -15.05 36.62 5.86
C PRO A 276 -13.61 36.70 6.37
N ASP A 277 -13.42 36.73 7.70
CA ASP A 277 -12.08 36.78 8.32
C ASP A 277 -11.30 35.50 8.02
N TYR A 278 -12.00 34.37 8.04
CA TYR A 278 -11.42 33.08 7.67
C TYR A 278 -11.05 33.00 6.18
N ALA A 279 -11.92 33.50 5.29
CA ALA A 279 -11.62 33.55 3.85
C ALA A 279 -10.45 34.49 3.54
N GLY A 280 -10.35 35.63 4.23
CA GLY A 280 -9.22 36.56 4.12
C GLY A 280 -7.89 35.89 4.50
N TYR A 281 -7.90 35.11 5.58
CA TYR A 281 -6.75 34.28 5.98
C TYR A 281 -6.40 33.23 4.92
N LEU A 282 -7.37 32.47 4.40
CA LEU A 282 -7.09 31.46 3.37
C LEU A 282 -6.50 32.08 2.09
N VAL A 283 -6.94 33.29 1.71
CA VAL A 283 -6.41 34.02 0.55
C VAL A 283 -4.99 34.52 0.81
N SER A 284 -4.71 35.10 1.97
CA SER A 284 -3.34 35.55 2.31
C SER A 284 -2.38 34.35 2.40
N PHE A 285 -2.84 33.25 2.97
CA PHE A 285 -2.14 31.97 3.04
C PHE A 285 -1.83 31.38 1.66
N ALA A 286 -2.80 31.34 0.74
CA ALA A 286 -2.58 30.83 -0.60
C ALA A 286 -1.56 31.68 -1.39
N ARG A 287 -1.50 33.00 -1.13
CA ARG A 287 -0.55 33.91 -1.78
C ARG A 287 0.87 33.71 -1.27
N THR A 288 1.07 33.55 0.04
CA THR A 288 2.40 33.25 0.61
C THR A 288 2.90 31.87 0.21
N ALA A 289 2.02 30.85 0.16
CA ALA A 289 2.36 29.51 -0.30
C ALA A 289 2.69 29.45 -1.81
N SER A 290 2.11 30.35 -2.62
CA SER A 290 2.39 30.43 -4.08
C SER A 290 3.62 31.28 -4.40
N GLY A 291 3.96 32.27 -3.55
CA GLY A 291 5.14 33.12 -3.71
C GLY A 291 6.48 32.42 -3.39
N GLY A 292 6.46 31.32 -2.64
CA GLY A 292 7.67 30.53 -2.32
C GLY A 292 8.10 29.52 -3.40
N LYS A 293 7.59 29.61 -4.62
CA LYS A 293 7.96 28.75 -5.77
C LYS A 293 8.81 29.45 -6.83
N SER A 294 9.29 30.67 -6.57
CA SER A 294 10.16 31.41 -7.49
C SER A 294 11.64 31.21 -7.18
#